data_AF-A0A7S0ZCI3-F1
#
_entry.id   AF-A0A7S0ZCI3-F1
#
_cell.length_a   1.000
_cell.length_b   1.000
_cell.length_c   1.000
_cell.angle_alpha   90.00
_cell.angle_beta   90.00
_cell.angle_gamma   90.00
#
_symmetry.space_group_name_H-M   'P 1'
#
loop_
_entity.id
_entity.type
_entity.pdbx_description
1 polymer ?
#
loop_
_entity_poly.entity_id
_entity_poly.type
_entity_poly.pdbx_seq_one_letter_code
_entity_poly.pdbx_strand_id
1 'polypeptide(L)'
;YIYPELLVSMDDHVRWKQLEEERKQNAAASAADSGTGLEGASSAPLPYALPSMLQLDWSALWKILDYDTEWMHFELNRRELLTIVSASTKFGIIDTKTSERLLIILRLTWNPLELADLRRFLKHQADLTQFLFDGRRKASTENGTDERTNRRTRLKPVKRENFEWCVNVGLLPLAQEVGLQPEYLAEHLSKSVGAPAVVVPSDDELIASPEELALEWLKDHPEVFGEVNIATVGEMKSDPVARSKVDRVVKLVMKMVVAMMAADPDMIRLIREFLNKTETNIGMDTSGILVRTEPTGAAIRNVDEWHVLRPYVSCSIPYNKLKDDVSILYMMYAAEQGYCKLTIEHFQYRKQSAVAEIAVFYCVSEAEERRKVLETRSAETRAAIAKWDELRKAVIRETVDQVASRCVSEIREQLIRDATVLLKSK
;
A
#
# COMPACT_ATOMS: atom_id res chain seq x y z
N TYR A 1 -41.52 26.96 10.50
CA TYR A 1 -41.44 26.45 9.13
C TYR A 1 -40.57 25.20 9.16
N ILE A 2 -41.21 24.03 9.15
CA ILE A 2 -40.52 22.73 9.08
C ILE A 2 -40.27 22.49 7.59
N TYR A 3 -39.01 22.33 7.19
CA TYR A 3 -38.64 22.04 5.81
C TYR A 3 -39.22 20.66 5.43
N PRO A 4 -40.14 20.56 4.44
CA PRO A 4 -40.71 19.30 3.99
C PRO A 4 -39.66 18.36 3.38
N GLU A 5 -38.51 18.89 3.00
CA GLU A 5 -37.35 18.20 2.43
C GLU A 5 -36.61 17.33 3.47
N LEU A 6 -36.84 17.55 4.77
CA LEU A 6 -36.25 16.77 5.89
C LEU A 6 -37.16 15.64 6.38
N LEU A 7 -38.34 15.46 5.79
CA LEU A 7 -39.18 14.30 6.05
C LEU A 7 -38.63 13.14 5.21
N VAL A 8 -37.77 12.32 5.83
CA VAL A 8 -37.39 11.00 5.29
C VAL A 8 -38.68 10.29 4.88
N SER A 9 -38.82 10.00 3.59
CA SER A 9 -39.99 9.29 3.08
C SER A 9 -40.05 7.92 3.77
N MET A 10 -41.25 7.46 4.15
CA MET A 10 -41.44 6.08 4.61
C MET A 10 -40.92 5.05 3.58
N ASP A 11 -40.85 5.43 2.29
CA ASP A 11 -40.26 4.63 1.23
C ASP A 11 -38.73 4.49 1.35
N ASP A 12 -38.04 5.52 1.87
CA ASP A 12 -36.60 5.44 2.15
C ASP A 12 -36.34 4.47 3.30
N HIS A 13 -37.21 4.39 4.30
CA HIS A 13 -37.11 3.42 5.38
C HIS A 13 -37.28 1.97 4.89
N VAL A 14 -38.21 1.73 3.96
CA VAL A 14 -38.37 0.41 3.31
C VAL A 14 -37.12 0.06 2.51
N ARG A 15 -36.58 1.03 1.76
CA ARG A 15 -35.35 0.85 0.99
C ARG A 15 -34.13 0.60 1.86
N TRP A 16 -34.02 1.27 3.01
CA TRP A 16 -32.94 1.06 3.97
C TRP A 16 -33.03 -0.29 4.68
N LYS A 17 -34.23 -0.74 5.06
CA LYS A 17 -34.43 -2.11 5.58
C LYS A 17 -34.08 -3.17 4.54
N GLN A 18 -34.45 -2.95 3.28
CA GLN A 18 -34.08 -3.84 2.18
C GLN A 18 -32.56 -3.89 1.99
N LEU A 19 -31.86 -2.75 2.04
CA LEU A 19 -30.40 -2.71 1.99
C LEU A 19 -29.74 -3.40 3.20
N GLU A 20 -30.34 -3.32 4.39
CA GLU A 20 -29.85 -3.99 5.59
C GLU A 20 -30.11 -5.51 5.56
N GLU A 21 -31.23 -5.95 4.98
CA GLU A 21 -31.52 -7.36 4.71
C GLU A 21 -30.64 -7.92 3.60
N GLU A 22 -30.41 -7.17 2.52
CA GLU A 22 -29.42 -7.50 1.48
C GLU A 22 -28.01 -7.60 2.06
N ARG A 23 -27.64 -6.72 3.02
CA ARG A 23 -26.36 -6.84 3.76
C ARG A 23 -26.28 -8.12 4.57
N LYS A 24 -27.32 -8.46 5.33
CA LYS A 24 -27.35 -9.69 6.13
C LYS A 24 -27.30 -10.93 5.24
N GLN A 25 -27.99 -10.89 4.10
CA GLN A 25 -27.99 -11.97 3.12
C GLN A 25 -26.63 -12.08 2.41
N ASN A 26 -25.99 -10.98 2.03
CA ASN A 26 -24.67 -10.97 1.39
C ASN A 26 -23.55 -11.36 2.38
N ALA A 27 -23.64 -10.94 3.64
CA ALA A 27 -22.73 -11.39 4.70
C ALA A 27 -22.91 -12.88 5.01
N ALA A 28 -24.16 -13.37 5.03
CA ALA A 28 -24.46 -14.79 5.21
C ALA A 28 -24.05 -15.63 3.99
N ALA A 29 -24.23 -15.14 2.77
CA ALA A 29 -23.77 -15.79 1.54
C ALA A 29 -22.24 -15.84 1.48
N SER A 30 -21.57 -14.76 1.87
CA SER A 30 -20.11 -14.71 1.99
C SER A 30 -19.59 -15.67 3.07
N ALA A 31 -20.34 -15.89 4.16
CA ALA A 31 -20.01 -16.86 5.20
C ALA A 31 -20.32 -18.32 4.81
N ALA A 32 -21.31 -18.54 3.94
CA ALA A 32 -21.70 -19.87 3.47
C ALA A 32 -20.79 -20.40 2.34
N ASP A 33 -20.28 -19.53 1.47
CA ASP A 33 -19.26 -19.89 0.46
C ASP A 33 -17.85 -20.03 1.06
N SER A 34 -17.61 -19.46 2.25
CA SER A 34 -16.39 -19.69 3.04
C SER A 34 -16.63 -20.78 4.09
N GLY A 35 -16.59 -22.04 3.69
CA GLY A 35 -16.49 -23.19 4.61
C GLY A 35 -15.16 -23.26 5.38
N THR A 36 -14.63 -22.12 5.82
CA THR A 36 -13.39 -21.98 6.56
C THR A 36 -13.65 -21.10 7.78
N GLY A 37 -13.09 -21.49 8.93
CA GLY A 37 -13.16 -20.77 10.20
C GLY A 37 -12.38 -19.45 10.19
N LEU A 38 -12.68 -18.57 9.24
CA LEU A 38 -12.37 -17.15 9.27
C LEU A 38 -13.53 -16.44 9.98
N GLU A 39 -13.58 -16.60 11.31
CA GLU A 39 -14.24 -15.61 12.18
C GLU A 39 -13.45 -14.30 12.06
N GLY A 40 -13.70 -13.57 10.99
CA GLY A 40 -12.94 -12.37 10.63
C GLY A 40 -13.48 -11.66 9.40
N ALA A 41 -14.69 -12.01 8.93
CA ALA A 41 -15.43 -11.18 7.99
C ALA A 41 -15.64 -9.81 8.63
N SER A 42 -14.77 -8.85 8.29
CA SER A 42 -14.95 -7.41 8.50
C SER A 42 -15.74 -7.08 9.77
N SER A 43 -15.17 -7.34 10.94
CA SER A 43 -15.57 -6.66 12.17
C SER A 43 -15.01 -5.23 12.22
N ALA A 44 -14.68 -4.64 11.07
CA ALA A 44 -14.72 -3.20 10.97
C ALA A 44 -16.18 -2.83 11.26
N PRO A 45 -16.49 -2.19 12.41
CA PRO A 45 -17.79 -1.59 12.56
C PRO A 45 -17.99 -0.70 11.33
N LEU A 46 -19.24 -0.48 10.90
CA LEU A 46 -19.54 0.74 10.15
C LEU A 46 -18.66 1.85 10.75
N PRO A 47 -17.99 2.70 9.96
CA PRO A 47 -17.13 3.72 10.55
C PRO A 47 -17.88 4.50 11.64
N TYR A 48 -19.23 4.51 11.59
CA TYR A 48 -20.09 5.02 12.65
C TYR A 48 -21.32 4.12 12.90
N ALA A 49 -21.59 3.80 14.17
CA ALA A 49 -22.85 3.17 14.59
C ALA A 49 -23.99 4.21 14.50
N LEU A 50 -25.13 3.82 13.91
CA LEU A 50 -26.33 4.65 13.88
C LEU A 50 -26.81 4.93 15.31
N PRO A 51 -27.23 6.16 15.63
CA PRO A 51 -27.91 6.45 16.89
C PRO A 51 -29.14 5.54 17.05
N SER A 52 -29.36 5.04 18.26
CA SER A 52 -30.59 4.34 18.62
C SER A 52 -31.81 5.20 18.26
N MET A 53 -32.74 4.63 17.47
CA MET A 53 -34.01 5.27 17.06
C MET A 53 -34.87 5.76 18.25
N LEU A 54 -34.59 5.28 19.47
CA LEU A 54 -35.32 5.68 20.67
C LEU A 54 -34.88 7.05 21.24
N GLN A 55 -33.82 7.67 20.70
CA GLN A 55 -33.33 9.00 21.08
C GLN A 55 -32.79 9.77 19.86
N LEU A 56 -33.67 10.10 18.91
CA LEU A 56 -33.37 11.05 17.84
C LEU A 56 -33.45 12.49 18.37
N ASP A 57 -32.33 12.99 18.90
CA ASP A 57 -32.18 14.41 19.21
C ASP A 57 -31.69 15.20 17.98
N TRP A 58 -31.64 16.54 18.08
CA TRP A 58 -31.13 17.39 17.00
C TRP A 58 -29.69 17.06 16.59
N SER A 59 -28.86 16.56 17.51
CA SER A 59 -27.49 16.16 17.22
C SER A 59 -27.43 14.91 16.32
N ALA A 60 -28.34 13.96 16.55
CA ALA A 60 -28.49 12.77 15.73
C ALA A 60 -28.94 13.12 14.30
N LEU A 61 -29.85 14.09 14.13
CA LEU A 61 -30.29 14.55 12.81
C LEU A 61 -29.16 15.22 12.01
N TRP A 62 -28.33 16.04 12.65
CA TRP A 62 -27.14 16.62 11.99
C TRP A 62 -26.13 15.55 11.58
N LYS A 63 -25.90 14.55 12.44
CA LYS A 63 -25.04 13.40 12.09
C LYS A 63 -25.56 12.63 10.88
N ILE A 64 -26.89 12.43 10.79
CA ILE A 64 -27.50 11.77 9.63
C ILE A 64 -27.27 12.57 8.34
N LEU A 65 -27.41 13.89 8.39
CA LEU A 65 -27.14 14.75 7.22
C LEU A 65 -25.66 14.70 6.81
N ASP A 66 -24.74 14.79 7.77
CA ASP A 66 -23.31 14.65 7.50
C ASP A 66 -23.02 13.28 6.85
N TYR A 67 -23.60 12.20 7.38
CA TYR A 67 -23.45 10.86 6.79
C TYR A 67 -24.02 10.74 5.39
N ASP A 68 -25.16 11.35 5.10
CA ASP A 68 -25.76 11.33 3.76
C ASP A 68 -24.85 12.03 2.75
N THR A 69 -24.25 13.16 3.12
CA THR A 69 -23.30 13.87 2.24
C THR A 69 -22.02 13.05 2.00
N GLU A 70 -21.44 12.44 3.04
CA GLU A 70 -20.27 11.57 2.90
C GLU A 70 -20.58 10.35 2.05
N TRP A 71 -21.75 9.75 2.25
CA TRP A 71 -22.22 8.60 1.48
C TRP A 71 -22.42 8.95 0.01
N MET A 72 -23.03 10.10 -0.30
CA MET A 72 -23.16 10.58 -1.67
C MET A 72 -21.79 10.79 -2.33
N HIS A 73 -20.83 11.40 -1.65
CA HIS A 73 -19.47 11.57 -2.17
C HIS A 73 -18.77 10.22 -2.40
N PHE A 74 -18.94 9.27 -1.49
CA PHE A 74 -18.44 7.92 -1.63
C PHE A 74 -19.02 7.23 -2.88
N GLU A 75 -20.35 7.24 -3.05
CA GLU A 75 -21.02 6.62 -4.19
C GLU A 75 -20.65 7.25 -5.53
N LEU A 76 -20.50 8.57 -5.58
CA LEU A 76 -20.04 9.27 -6.79
C LEU A 76 -18.63 8.82 -7.17
N ASN A 77 -17.69 8.79 -6.22
CA ASN A 77 -16.32 8.30 -6.46
C ASN A 77 -16.31 6.84 -6.90
N ARG A 78 -17.15 5.99 -6.28
CA ARG A 78 -17.27 4.57 -6.62
C ARG A 78 -17.75 4.37 -8.05
N ARG A 79 -18.78 5.10 -8.49
CA ARG A 79 -19.30 5.06 -9.87
C ARG A 79 -18.28 5.55 -10.90
N GLU A 80 -17.55 6.62 -10.57
CA GLU A 80 -16.47 7.12 -11.41
C GLU A 80 -15.39 6.03 -11.60
N LEU A 81 -14.95 5.40 -10.51
CA LEU A 81 -13.95 4.32 -10.57
C LEU A 81 -14.44 3.09 -11.35
N LEU A 82 -15.70 2.69 -11.19
CA LEU A 82 -16.30 1.62 -12.01
C LEU A 82 -16.22 1.94 -13.51
N THR A 83 -16.45 3.21 -13.87
CA THR A 83 -16.34 3.67 -15.25
C THR A 83 -14.90 3.64 -15.74
N ILE A 84 -13.96 4.10 -14.91
CA ILE A 84 -12.52 4.09 -15.23
C ILE A 84 -12.01 2.66 -15.39
N VAL A 85 -12.36 1.73 -14.51
CA VAL A 85 -11.97 0.31 -14.63
C VAL A 85 -12.49 -0.27 -15.94
N SER A 86 -13.79 -0.09 -16.23
CA SER A 86 -14.40 -0.59 -17.47
C SER A 86 -13.74 -0.02 -18.73
N ALA A 87 -13.41 1.28 -18.71
CA ALA A 87 -12.67 1.92 -19.79
C ALA A 87 -11.24 1.37 -19.90
N SER A 88 -10.54 1.22 -18.78
CA SER A 88 -9.16 0.73 -18.71
C SER A 88 -9.02 -0.66 -19.32
N THR A 89 -9.97 -1.56 -19.05
CA THR A 89 -10.02 -2.90 -19.65
C THR A 89 -10.26 -2.82 -21.15
N LYS A 90 -11.17 -1.94 -21.60
CA LYS A 90 -11.46 -1.74 -23.03
C LYS A 90 -10.24 -1.19 -23.81
N PHE A 91 -9.44 -0.35 -23.17
CA PHE A 91 -8.22 0.22 -23.74
C PHE A 91 -6.97 -0.66 -23.52
N GLY A 92 -7.11 -1.83 -22.89
CA GLY A 92 -6.00 -2.75 -22.63
C GLY A 92 -4.96 -2.21 -21.63
N ILE A 93 -5.36 -1.28 -20.76
CA ILE A 93 -4.53 -0.76 -19.67
C ILE A 93 -4.36 -1.81 -18.57
N ILE A 94 -5.44 -2.53 -18.29
CA ILE A 94 -5.47 -3.67 -17.38
C ILE A 94 -6.01 -4.89 -18.11
N ASP A 95 -5.57 -6.07 -17.70
CA ASP A 95 -6.09 -7.33 -18.23
C ASP A 95 -7.49 -7.64 -17.67
N THR A 96 -8.17 -8.60 -18.29
CA THR A 96 -9.53 -8.98 -17.92
C THR A 96 -9.61 -9.56 -16.50
N LYS A 97 -8.60 -10.36 -16.09
CA LYS A 97 -8.54 -10.94 -14.74
C LYS A 97 -8.41 -9.84 -13.68
N THR A 98 -7.52 -8.86 -13.86
CA THR A 98 -7.41 -7.73 -12.92
C THR A 98 -8.66 -6.87 -12.94
N SER A 99 -9.26 -6.63 -14.11
CA SER A 99 -10.53 -5.90 -14.21
C SER A 99 -11.64 -6.56 -13.38
N GLU A 100 -11.85 -7.87 -13.54
CA GLU A 100 -12.86 -8.62 -12.78
C GLU A 100 -12.60 -8.53 -11.27
N ARG A 101 -11.34 -8.71 -10.85
CA ARG A 101 -10.91 -8.54 -9.45
C ARG A 101 -11.26 -7.15 -8.91
N LEU A 102 -10.86 -6.09 -9.61
CA LEU A 102 -11.12 -4.70 -9.19
C LEU A 102 -12.61 -4.37 -9.15
N LEU A 103 -13.40 -4.91 -10.08
CA LEU A 103 -14.87 -4.73 -10.08
C LEU A 103 -15.52 -5.40 -8.87
N ILE A 104 -15.03 -6.57 -8.44
CA ILE A 104 -15.49 -7.22 -7.21
C ILE A 104 -15.17 -6.34 -6.00
N ILE A 105 -13.92 -5.86 -5.88
CA ILE A 105 -13.52 -4.97 -4.78
C ILE A 105 -14.38 -3.70 -4.77
N LEU A 106 -14.58 -3.04 -5.91
CA LEU A 106 -15.40 -1.83 -6.01
C LEU A 106 -16.87 -2.05 -5.65
N ARG A 107 -17.42 -3.24 -5.89
CA ARG A 107 -18.80 -3.56 -5.51
C ARG A 107 -18.95 -3.82 -4.01
N LEU A 108 -17.95 -4.45 -3.41
CA LEU A 108 -17.99 -4.89 -2.02
C LEU A 108 -17.42 -3.87 -1.04
N THR A 109 -16.62 -2.91 -1.50
CA THR A 109 -16.01 -1.91 -0.62
C THR A 109 -17.04 -0.90 -0.11
N TRP A 110 -16.89 -0.58 1.17
CA TRP A 110 -17.60 0.49 1.89
C TRP A 110 -16.62 1.48 2.53
N ASN A 111 -15.33 1.35 2.20
CA ASN A 111 -14.26 2.12 2.83
C ASN A 111 -13.71 3.15 1.83
N PRO A 112 -13.81 4.46 2.11
CA PRO A 112 -13.29 5.49 1.22
C PRO A 112 -11.76 5.39 1.00
N LEU A 113 -11.02 4.82 1.94
CA LEU A 113 -9.58 4.59 1.80
C LEU A 113 -9.28 3.55 0.72
N GLU A 114 -10.08 2.49 0.63
CA GLU A 114 -9.92 1.47 -0.42
C GLU A 114 -10.21 2.05 -1.81
N LEU A 115 -11.20 2.95 -1.94
CA LEU A 115 -11.43 3.67 -3.20
C LEU A 115 -10.22 4.54 -3.59
N ALA A 116 -9.59 5.21 -2.63
CA ALA A 116 -8.40 6.01 -2.87
C ALA A 116 -7.20 5.15 -3.31
N ASP A 117 -7.03 3.97 -2.71
CA ASP A 117 -5.99 3.01 -3.09
C ASP A 117 -6.22 2.45 -4.51
N LEU A 118 -7.46 2.10 -4.86
CA LEU A 118 -7.82 1.67 -6.22
C LEU A 118 -7.57 2.75 -7.26
N ARG A 119 -7.86 4.02 -6.95
CA ARG A 119 -7.55 5.15 -7.83
C ARG A 119 -6.05 5.29 -8.06
N ARG A 120 -5.23 5.12 -7.01
CA ARG A 120 -3.76 5.14 -7.12
C ARG A 120 -3.25 3.97 -7.97
N PHE A 121 -3.78 2.77 -7.77
CA PHE A 121 -3.46 1.60 -8.57
C PHE A 121 -3.72 1.85 -10.06
N LEU A 122 -4.92 2.33 -10.41
CA LEU A 122 -5.30 2.60 -11.80
C LEU A 122 -4.42 3.67 -12.45
N LYS A 123 -4.04 4.70 -11.68
CA LYS A 123 -3.08 5.70 -12.15
C LYS A 123 -1.71 5.08 -12.46
N HIS A 124 -1.20 4.23 -11.56
CA HIS A 124 0.05 3.51 -11.78
C HIS A 124 0.00 2.61 -13.02
N GLN A 125 -1.11 1.90 -13.26
CA GLN A 125 -1.29 1.07 -14.45
C GLN A 125 -1.37 1.91 -15.73
N ALA A 126 -2.08 3.03 -15.71
CA ALA A 126 -2.13 3.94 -16.86
C ALA A 126 -0.74 4.49 -17.23
N ASP A 127 0.06 4.88 -16.24
CA ASP A 127 1.44 5.35 -16.44
C ASP A 127 2.32 4.23 -17.06
N LEU A 128 2.12 2.97 -16.66
CA LEU A 128 2.79 1.80 -17.24
C LEU A 128 2.38 1.55 -18.70
N THR A 129 1.09 1.57 -18.99
CA THR A 129 0.56 1.27 -20.32
C THR A 129 0.91 2.36 -21.33
N GLN A 130 0.78 3.64 -20.96
CA GLN A 130 1.14 4.75 -21.83
C GLN A 130 2.60 4.63 -22.29
N PHE A 131 3.48 4.20 -21.39
CA PHE A 131 4.87 3.95 -21.73
C PHE A 131 5.05 2.79 -22.72
N LEU A 132 4.40 1.64 -22.51
CA LEU A 132 4.51 0.50 -23.44
C LEU A 132 4.09 0.89 -24.87
N PHE A 133 3.10 1.77 -25.02
CA PHE A 133 2.68 2.31 -26.31
C PHE A 133 3.67 3.32 -26.90
N ASP A 134 4.22 4.23 -26.11
CA ASP A 134 5.18 5.24 -26.58
C ASP A 134 6.57 4.64 -26.90
N GLY A 135 6.99 3.61 -26.17
CA GLY A 135 8.20 2.84 -26.45
C GLY A 135 8.10 2.07 -27.77
N ARG A 136 6.94 1.46 -28.09
CA ARG A 136 6.71 0.79 -29.39
C ARG A 136 6.74 1.76 -30.56
N ARG A 137 6.27 3.00 -30.40
CA ARG A 137 6.31 4.03 -31.46
C ARG A 137 7.74 4.50 -31.78
N LYS A 138 8.62 4.55 -30.78
CA LYS A 138 10.05 4.88 -31.00
C LYS A 138 10.80 3.73 -31.66
N ALA A 139 10.58 2.49 -31.22
CA ALA A 139 11.19 1.32 -31.86
C ALA A 139 10.70 1.10 -33.31
N SER A 140 9.44 1.42 -33.62
CA SER A 140 8.91 1.30 -34.98
C SER A 140 9.37 2.40 -35.94
N THR A 141 9.96 3.49 -35.44
CA THR A 141 10.50 4.58 -36.27
C THR A 141 11.99 4.40 -36.57
N GLU A 142 12.70 3.49 -35.89
CA GLU A 142 14.13 3.21 -36.14
C GLU A 142 14.38 2.21 -37.28
N ASN A 143 13.34 1.56 -37.83
CA ASN A 143 13.42 0.75 -39.06
C ASN A 143 13.03 1.52 -40.33
N GLY A 144 12.73 2.81 -40.22
CA GLY A 144 12.49 3.71 -41.33
C GLY A 144 13.75 4.51 -41.62
N THR A 145 14.41 4.22 -42.73
CA THR A 145 15.44 5.07 -43.32
C THR A 145 14.89 6.48 -43.56
N ASP A 146 15.20 7.42 -42.67
CA ASP A 146 15.12 8.83 -43.01
C ASP A 146 16.23 9.65 -42.32
N GLU A 147 17.24 9.94 -43.14
CA GLU A 147 18.17 11.04 -42.97
C GLU A 147 17.41 12.35 -42.82
N ARG A 148 17.07 12.79 -41.61
CA ARG A 148 16.91 14.22 -41.32
C ARG A 148 16.93 14.55 -39.84
N THR A 149 17.97 15.32 -39.50
CA THR A 149 18.06 16.25 -38.37
C THR A 149 18.29 15.65 -36.98
N ASN A 150 19.56 15.31 -36.74
CA ASN A 150 20.41 15.90 -35.70
C ASN A 150 19.79 17.04 -34.85
N ARG A 151 18.82 16.72 -34.01
CA ARG A 151 18.57 17.45 -32.76
C ARG A 151 18.82 16.48 -31.62
N ARG A 152 20.09 16.40 -31.24
CA ARG A 152 20.50 16.01 -29.88
C ARG A 152 19.81 16.96 -28.90
N THR A 153 18.56 16.66 -28.53
CA THR A 153 18.04 17.07 -27.23
C THR A 153 18.88 16.32 -26.22
N ARG A 154 19.98 16.95 -25.80
CA ARG A 154 20.62 16.64 -24.52
C ARG A 154 19.49 16.69 -23.50
N LEU A 155 18.93 15.53 -23.16
CA LEU A 155 18.13 15.35 -21.97
C LEU A 155 19.03 15.88 -20.85
N LYS A 156 18.71 17.08 -20.36
CA LYS A 156 19.31 17.56 -19.10
C LYS A 156 19.10 16.41 -18.11
N PRO A 157 20.10 16.06 -17.28
CA PRO A 157 19.96 14.98 -16.31
C PRO A 157 18.90 15.43 -15.30
N VAL A 158 17.64 15.09 -15.58
CA VAL A 158 16.55 15.30 -14.65
C VAL A 158 16.82 14.33 -13.52
N LYS A 159 16.99 14.87 -12.30
CA LYS A 159 17.07 14.13 -11.03
C LYS A 159 15.78 13.34 -10.75
N ARG A 160 15.41 12.39 -11.61
CA ARG A 160 14.21 11.56 -11.45
C ARG A 160 14.59 10.12 -11.73
N GLU A 161 15.31 9.53 -10.77
CA GLU A 161 15.31 8.07 -10.56
C GLU A 161 13.93 7.64 -10.00
N ASN A 162 12.87 8.02 -10.71
CA ASN A 162 11.50 7.72 -10.35
C ASN A 162 11.04 6.51 -11.17
N PHE A 163 9.98 5.85 -10.72
CA PHE A 163 9.40 4.67 -11.35
C PHE A 163 9.31 4.76 -12.88
N GLU A 164 8.77 5.87 -13.40
CA GLU A 164 8.66 6.17 -14.84
C GLU A 164 10.01 6.06 -15.57
N TRP A 165 11.10 6.57 -14.98
CA TRP A 165 12.43 6.47 -15.58
C TRP A 165 12.95 5.03 -15.61
N CYS A 166 12.71 4.24 -14.55
CA CYS A 166 13.11 2.82 -14.51
C CYS A 166 12.42 2.02 -15.62
N VAL A 167 11.14 2.27 -15.85
CA VAL A 167 10.41 1.65 -16.96
C VAL A 167 10.97 2.13 -18.30
N ASN A 168 11.30 3.43 -18.42
CA ASN A 168 11.89 4.02 -19.64
C ASN A 168 13.21 3.37 -20.07
N VAL A 169 14.06 2.97 -19.12
CA VAL A 169 15.34 2.34 -19.45
C VAL A 169 15.24 0.84 -19.67
N GLY A 170 14.05 0.22 -19.51
CA GLY A 170 13.86 -1.22 -19.75
C GLY A 170 14.19 -2.10 -18.55
N LEU A 171 14.02 -1.62 -17.31
CA LEU A 171 14.25 -2.43 -16.10
C LEU A 171 13.08 -3.36 -15.74
N LEU A 172 11.95 -3.30 -16.46
CA LEU A 172 10.75 -4.09 -16.16
C LEU A 172 11.00 -5.62 -16.18
N PRO A 173 11.69 -6.21 -17.18
CA PRO A 173 11.98 -7.64 -17.17
C PRO A 173 12.80 -8.05 -15.94
N LEU A 174 13.84 -7.27 -15.59
CA LEU A 174 14.66 -7.52 -14.41
C LEU A 174 13.87 -7.39 -13.11
N ALA A 175 12.85 -6.52 -13.06
CA ALA A 175 11.93 -6.41 -11.93
C ALA A 175 10.99 -7.63 -11.81
N GLN A 176 10.60 -8.25 -12.94
CA GLN A 176 9.78 -9.46 -12.95
C GLN A 176 10.54 -10.68 -12.39
N GLU A 177 11.85 -10.77 -12.64
CA GLU A 177 12.74 -11.82 -12.11
C GLU A 177 12.82 -11.85 -10.57
N VAL A 178 12.51 -10.73 -9.90
CA VAL A 178 12.44 -10.69 -8.43
C VAL A 178 11.38 -11.67 -7.89
N GLY A 179 10.35 -12.00 -8.68
CA GLY A 179 9.31 -12.97 -8.33
C GLY A 179 8.30 -12.45 -7.30
N LEU A 180 8.24 -11.13 -7.11
CA LEU A 180 7.26 -10.46 -6.25
C LEU A 180 6.13 -9.88 -7.10
N GLN A 181 5.17 -10.73 -7.48
CA GLN A 181 3.93 -10.26 -8.09
C GLN A 181 2.83 -10.17 -7.02
N PRO A 182 2.20 -9.00 -6.84
CA PRO A 182 1.12 -8.79 -5.86
C PRO A 182 -0.06 -9.74 -6.03
N GLU A 183 -0.37 -10.11 -7.28
CA GLU A 183 -1.52 -10.94 -7.64
C GLU A 183 -1.43 -12.34 -7.04
N TYR A 184 -0.22 -12.89 -6.90
CA TYR A 184 -0.02 -14.19 -6.25
C TYR A 184 -0.38 -14.13 -4.78
N LEU A 185 0.01 -13.07 -4.05
CA LEU A 185 -0.33 -12.96 -2.63
C LEU A 185 -1.85 -12.86 -2.44
N ALA A 186 -2.53 -12.07 -3.27
CA ALA A 186 -3.99 -11.95 -3.24
C ALA A 186 -4.68 -13.32 -3.48
N GLU A 187 -4.20 -14.08 -4.47
CA GLU A 187 -4.72 -15.41 -4.77
C GLU A 187 -4.48 -16.39 -3.61
N HIS A 188 -3.32 -16.34 -2.96
CA HIS A 188 -2.99 -17.20 -1.82
C HIS A 188 -3.76 -16.86 -0.54
N LEU A 189 -3.94 -15.57 -0.24
CA LEU A 189 -4.76 -15.12 0.90
C LEU A 189 -6.23 -15.52 0.74
N SER A 190 -6.76 -15.47 -0.48
CA SER A 190 -8.15 -15.82 -0.76
C SER A 190 -8.44 -17.33 -0.70
N LYS A 191 -7.44 -18.19 -0.99
CA LYS A 191 -7.67 -19.62 -1.14
C LYS A 191 -7.41 -20.44 0.11
N SER A 192 -6.78 -19.90 1.17
CA SER A 192 -6.32 -20.69 2.34
C SER A 192 -5.44 -21.91 1.96
N VAL A 193 -4.92 -21.91 0.73
CA VAL A 193 -4.05 -22.97 0.20
C VAL A 193 -2.62 -22.48 0.37
N GLY A 194 -1.88 -23.14 1.27
CA GLY A 194 -0.46 -22.88 1.56
C GLY A 194 0.51 -23.23 0.42
N ALA A 195 0.07 -23.19 -0.83
CA ALA A 195 0.95 -23.33 -1.97
C ALA A 195 1.85 -22.07 -2.05
N PRO A 196 3.17 -22.19 -2.31
CA PRO A 196 4.07 -21.04 -2.42
C PRO A 196 3.86 -20.22 -3.69
N ALA A 197 4.17 -18.92 -3.64
CA ALA A 197 4.34 -18.10 -4.84
C ALA A 197 5.71 -18.32 -5.52
N VAL A 198 6.74 -18.69 -4.74
CA VAL A 198 8.11 -18.96 -5.23
C VAL A 198 8.45 -20.44 -5.10
N VAL A 199 8.69 -21.10 -6.23
CA VAL A 199 9.13 -22.49 -6.32
C VAL A 199 10.65 -22.56 -6.14
N VAL A 200 11.14 -23.58 -5.41
CA VAL A 200 12.58 -23.84 -5.30
C VAL A 200 13.06 -24.43 -6.63
N PRO A 201 13.97 -23.77 -7.37
CA PRO A 201 14.42 -24.27 -8.65
C PRO A 201 15.19 -25.60 -8.50
N SER A 202 15.21 -26.36 -9.58
CA SER A 202 16.04 -27.58 -9.66
C SER A 202 17.52 -27.22 -9.86
N ASP A 203 18.45 -28.12 -9.52
CA ASP A 203 19.88 -27.86 -9.74
C ASP A 203 20.26 -27.81 -11.23
N ASP A 204 19.39 -28.31 -12.11
CA ASP A 204 19.55 -28.22 -13.58
C ASP A 204 19.18 -26.81 -14.12
N GLU A 205 18.48 -26.00 -13.32
CA GLU A 205 18.15 -24.61 -13.61
C GLU A 205 19.24 -23.71 -12.99
N LEU A 206 20.21 -23.28 -13.81
CA LEU A 206 21.22 -22.30 -13.38
C LEU A 206 20.52 -21.00 -12.95
N ILE A 207 20.48 -20.75 -11.63
CA ILE A 207 19.92 -19.52 -11.08
C ILE A 207 21.00 -18.44 -11.08
N ALA A 208 20.89 -17.48 -12.00
CA ALA A 208 21.67 -16.26 -11.92
C ALA A 208 21.28 -15.46 -10.66
N SER A 209 22.28 -14.95 -9.95
CA SER A 209 22.08 -14.04 -8.82
C SER A 209 21.61 -12.66 -9.29
N PRO A 210 20.99 -11.85 -8.41
CA PRO A 210 20.52 -10.52 -8.78
C PRO A 210 21.62 -9.63 -9.40
N GLU A 211 22.86 -9.75 -8.92
CA GLU A 211 23.98 -8.98 -9.44
C GLU A 211 24.45 -9.48 -10.82
N GLU A 212 24.30 -10.78 -11.11
CA GLU A 212 24.63 -11.36 -12.41
C GLU A 212 23.65 -10.88 -13.47
N LEU A 213 22.34 -10.93 -13.19
CA LEU A 213 21.33 -10.40 -14.10
C LEU A 213 21.45 -8.88 -14.30
N ALA A 214 21.76 -8.13 -13.24
CA ALA A 214 21.99 -6.69 -13.35
C ALA A 214 23.26 -6.37 -14.17
N LEU A 215 24.31 -7.19 -14.07
CA LEU A 215 25.52 -7.05 -14.88
C LEU A 215 25.25 -7.38 -16.36
N GLU A 216 24.49 -8.43 -16.63
CA GLU A 216 24.06 -8.79 -17.99
C GLU A 216 23.24 -7.67 -18.62
N TRP A 217 22.24 -7.16 -17.88
CA TRP A 217 21.45 -6.02 -18.32
C TRP A 217 22.30 -4.78 -18.63
N LEU A 218 23.33 -4.49 -17.82
CA LEU A 218 24.26 -3.37 -18.07
C LEU A 218 25.10 -3.54 -19.34
N LYS A 219 25.43 -4.78 -19.71
CA LYS A 219 26.16 -5.06 -20.96
C LYS A 219 25.27 -4.83 -22.18
N ASP A 220 23.99 -5.14 -22.07
CA ASP A 220 23.01 -4.97 -23.12
C ASP A 220 22.56 -3.50 -23.29
N HIS A 221 22.78 -2.66 -22.26
CA HIS A 221 22.32 -1.25 -22.23
C HIS A 221 23.45 -0.25 -21.87
N PRO A 222 24.55 -0.19 -22.65
CA PRO A 222 25.70 0.67 -22.36
C PRO A 222 25.35 2.18 -22.39
N GLU A 223 24.28 2.57 -23.06
CA GLU A 223 23.81 3.96 -23.16
C GLU A 223 23.27 4.54 -21.84
N VAL A 224 22.88 3.71 -20.87
CA VAL A 224 22.25 4.17 -19.62
C VAL A 224 23.29 4.58 -18.58
N PHE A 225 24.34 3.77 -18.39
CA PHE A 225 25.37 3.99 -17.37
C PHE A 225 26.81 3.99 -17.93
N GLY A 226 26.98 3.95 -19.25
CA GLY A 226 28.27 3.80 -19.92
C GLY A 226 28.78 2.37 -19.89
N GLU A 227 29.67 2.03 -20.82
CA GLU A 227 30.25 0.69 -20.98
C GLU A 227 30.81 0.11 -19.68
N VAL A 228 30.68 -1.22 -19.54
CA VAL A 228 31.20 -2.01 -18.44
C VAL A 228 32.12 -3.08 -19.03
N ASN A 229 33.44 -2.88 -18.89
CA ASN A 229 34.47 -3.77 -19.46
C ASN A 229 34.80 -4.92 -18.50
N ILE A 230 33.78 -5.67 -18.10
CA ILE A 230 33.93 -6.80 -17.16
C ILE A 230 33.13 -7.99 -17.66
N ALA A 231 33.76 -9.17 -17.68
CA ALA A 231 33.13 -10.39 -18.18
C ALA A 231 32.30 -11.08 -17.10
N THR A 232 32.74 -11.08 -15.84
CA THR A 232 32.10 -11.87 -14.76
C THR A 232 31.87 -11.08 -13.46
N VAL A 233 30.95 -11.57 -12.62
CA VAL A 233 30.74 -11.03 -11.26
C VAL A 233 31.96 -11.23 -10.35
N GLY A 234 32.81 -12.22 -10.63
CA GLY A 234 34.10 -12.38 -9.96
C GLY A 234 35.03 -11.18 -10.18
N GLU A 235 35.16 -10.74 -11.43
CA GLU A 235 35.95 -9.55 -11.81
C GLU A 235 35.29 -8.24 -11.33
N MET A 236 33.95 -8.20 -11.28
CA MET A 236 33.20 -7.07 -10.71
C MET A 236 33.58 -6.80 -9.25
N LYS A 237 33.91 -7.84 -8.46
CA LYS A 237 34.30 -7.64 -7.06
C LYS A 237 35.61 -6.87 -6.91
N SER A 238 36.50 -6.91 -7.91
CA SER A 238 37.77 -6.16 -7.91
C SER A 238 37.67 -4.78 -8.57
N ASP A 239 36.60 -4.48 -9.31
CA ASP A 239 36.35 -3.15 -9.91
C ASP A 239 35.27 -2.38 -9.12
N PRO A 240 35.65 -1.32 -8.37
CA PRO A 240 34.70 -0.54 -7.59
C PRO A 240 33.68 0.23 -8.44
N VAL A 241 34.03 0.60 -9.68
CA VAL A 241 33.15 1.37 -10.57
C VAL A 241 32.04 0.48 -11.10
N ALA A 242 32.39 -0.70 -11.61
CA ALA A 242 31.39 -1.65 -12.10
C ALA A 242 30.48 -2.14 -10.98
N ARG A 243 31.04 -2.42 -9.79
CA ARG A 243 30.25 -2.76 -8.61
C ARG A 243 29.23 -1.66 -8.26
N SER A 244 29.67 -0.40 -8.26
CA SER A 244 28.76 0.72 -8.00
C SER A 244 27.65 0.86 -9.04
N LYS A 245 27.90 0.53 -10.32
CA LYS A 245 26.88 0.54 -11.38
C LYS A 245 25.85 -0.57 -11.17
N VAL A 246 26.31 -1.79 -10.88
CA VAL A 246 25.43 -2.94 -10.59
C VAL A 246 24.57 -2.68 -9.35
N ASP A 247 25.17 -2.19 -8.26
CA ASP A 247 24.44 -1.82 -7.04
C ASP A 247 23.35 -0.77 -7.31
N ARG A 248 23.60 0.16 -8.25
CA ARG A 248 22.62 1.18 -8.64
C ARG A 248 21.46 0.58 -9.41
N VAL A 249 21.72 -0.34 -10.34
CA VAL A 249 20.68 -1.06 -11.10
C VAL A 249 19.80 -1.87 -10.14
N VAL A 250 20.41 -2.66 -9.25
CA VAL A 250 19.66 -3.44 -8.24
C VAL A 250 18.78 -2.55 -7.37
N LYS A 251 19.29 -1.38 -6.92
CA LYS A 251 18.49 -0.41 -6.16
C LYS A 251 17.33 0.18 -6.96
N LEU A 252 17.51 0.42 -8.25
CA LEU A 252 16.44 0.95 -9.12
C LEU A 252 15.34 -0.09 -9.35
N VAL A 253 15.73 -1.35 -9.56
CA VAL A 253 14.81 -2.49 -9.64
C VAL A 253 14.04 -2.63 -8.32
N MET A 254 14.73 -2.58 -7.19
CA MET A 254 14.10 -2.63 -5.87
C MET A 254 13.05 -1.52 -5.70
N LYS A 255 13.40 -0.26 -5.99
CA LYS A 255 12.45 0.87 -5.94
C LYS A 255 11.24 0.66 -6.85
N MET A 256 11.47 0.07 -8.02
CA MET A 256 10.41 -0.20 -8.99
C MET A 256 9.43 -1.25 -8.48
N VAL A 257 9.93 -2.38 -7.98
CA VAL A 257 9.08 -3.44 -7.39
C VAL A 257 8.35 -2.94 -6.15
N VAL A 258 9.02 -2.17 -5.28
CA VAL A 258 8.38 -1.52 -4.12
C VAL A 258 7.20 -0.65 -4.55
N ALA A 259 7.36 0.16 -5.61
CA ALA A 259 6.27 1.01 -6.09
C ALA A 259 5.09 0.20 -6.63
N MET A 260 5.33 -0.93 -7.30
CA MET A 260 4.29 -1.84 -7.78
C MET A 260 3.56 -2.50 -6.60
N MET A 261 4.31 -3.10 -5.67
CA MET A 261 3.77 -3.76 -4.48
C MET A 261 2.99 -2.80 -3.58
N ALA A 262 3.51 -1.59 -3.36
CA ALA A 262 2.86 -0.58 -2.54
C ALA A 262 1.70 0.13 -3.26
N ALA A 263 1.47 -0.11 -4.55
CA ALA A 263 0.32 0.40 -5.28
C ALA A 263 -0.82 -0.64 -5.41
N ASP A 264 -0.53 -1.92 -5.23
CA ASP A 264 -1.55 -2.98 -5.33
C ASP A 264 -2.55 -2.92 -4.15
N PRO A 265 -3.86 -2.94 -4.42
CA PRO A 265 -4.89 -2.77 -3.40
C PRO A 265 -4.92 -3.92 -2.39
N ASP A 266 -4.62 -5.15 -2.79
CA ASP A 266 -4.64 -6.31 -1.89
C ASP A 266 -3.42 -6.29 -0.97
N MET A 267 -2.24 -5.93 -1.51
CA MET A 267 -1.04 -5.71 -0.70
C MET A 267 -1.26 -4.63 0.36
N ILE A 268 -1.83 -3.48 -0.03
CA ILE A 268 -2.11 -2.39 0.90
C ILE A 268 -3.10 -2.85 1.97
N ARG A 269 -4.19 -3.52 1.58
CA ARG A 269 -5.21 -4.03 2.50
C ARG A 269 -4.60 -5.01 3.51
N LEU A 270 -3.84 -5.99 3.06
CA LEU A 270 -3.16 -6.96 3.91
C LEU A 270 -2.21 -6.28 4.90
N ILE A 271 -1.33 -5.40 4.42
CA ILE A 271 -0.38 -4.69 5.29
C ILE A 271 -1.15 -3.84 6.31
N ARG A 272 -2.21 -3.17 5.89
CA ARG A 272 -3.08 -2.37 6.77
C ARG A 272 -3.73 -3.24 7.84
N GLU A 273 -4.21 -4.44 7.50
CA GLU A 273 -4.74 -5.42 8.45
C GLU A 273 -3.68 -5.85 9.48
N PHE A 274 -2.45 -6.17 9.04
CA PHE A 274 -1.36 -6.54 9.97
C PHE A 274 -0.94 -5.40 10.90
N LEU A 275 -0.83 -4.19 10.36
CA LEU A 275 -0.44 -3.00 11.11
C LEU A 275 -1.49 -2.60 12.16
N ASN A 276 -2.77 -2.76 11.82
CA ASN A 276 -3.89 -2.36 12.67
C ASN A 276 -4.43 -3.49 13.56
N LYS A 277 -3.89 -4.71 13.46
CA LYS A 277 -4.32 -5.85 14.27
C LYS A 277 -4.21 -5.51 15.75
N THR A 278 -5.35 -5.49 16.44
CA THR A 278 -5.43 -5.33 17.88
C THR A 278 -5.17 -6.69 18.53
N GLU A 279 -4.14 -6.78 19.35
CA GLU A 279 -3.95 -7.95 20.21
C GLU A 279 -4.55 -7.66 21.57
N THR A 280 -5.56 -8.44 21.95
CA THR A 280 -6.14 -8.46 23.29
C THR A 280 -5.36 -9.38 24.24
N ASN A 281 -4.04 -9.49 24.05
CA ASN A 281 -3.20 -10.23 24.98
C ASN A 281 -2.67 -9.28 26.06
N ILE A 282 -2.95 -9.62 27.32
CA ILE A 282 -2.44 -8.97 28.54
C ILE A 282 -3.09 -7.63 28.90
N GLY A 283 -4.42 -7.50 28.80
CA GLY A 283 -5.20 -6.45 29.49
C GLY A 283 -4.83 -5.00 29.17
N MET A 284 -3.99 -4.76 28.16
CA MET A 284 -3.67 -3.46 27.61
C MET A 284 -4.15 -3.44 26.17
N ASP A 285 -5.17 -2.61 25.90
CA ASP A 285 -5.56 -2.24 24.54
C ASP A 285 -4.42 -1.47 23.88
N THR A 286 -3.47 -2.21 23.33
CA THR A 286 -2.40 -1.66 22.50
C THR A 286 -2.91 -1.65 21.07
N SER A 287 -3.56 -0.55 20.69
CA SER A 287 -3.64 -0.20 19.27
C SER A 287 -2.24 -0.30 18.69
N GLY A 288 -2.07 -0.91 17.50
CA GLY A 288 -0.77 -0.99 16.83
C GLY A 288 -0.11 0.36 16.52
N ILE A 289 -0.80 1.46 16.85
CA ILE A 289 -0.47 2.86 16.57
C ILE A 289 -0.34 3.64 17.88
N LEU A 290 0.71 4.46 17.94
CA LEU A 290 1.03 5.37 19.02
C LEU A 290 1.08 6.81 18.49
N VAL A 291 0.44 7.73 19.20
CA VAL A 291 0.53 9.17 18.94
C VAL A 291 1.39 9.80 20.04
N ARG A 292 2.48 10.44 19.65
CA ARG A 292 3.47 11.00 20.58
C ARG A 292 3.75 12.45 20.26
N THR A 293 3.97 13.25 21.30
CA THR A 293 4.50 14.60 21.18
C THR A 293 5.85 14.69 21.88
N GLU A 294 6.82 15.25 21.17
CA GLU A 294 8.15 15.51 21.71
C GLU A 294 8.33 17.02 21.90
N PRO A 295 8.68 17.50 23.10
CA PRO A 295 8.82 18.94 23.36
C PRO A 295 9.98 19.53 22.57
N THR A 296 9.78 20.72 22.01
CA THR A 296 10.86 21.51 21.39
C THR A 296 11.54 22.42 22.41
N GLY A 297 12.64 23.06 22.02
CA GLY A 297 13.27 24.12 22.83
C GLY A 297 12.35 25.33 23.08
N ALA A 298 11.31 25.54 22.26
CA ALA A 298 10.32 26.59 22.50
C ALA A 298 9.38 26.22 23.65
N ALA A 299 8.93 24.96 23.72
CA ALA A 299 8.13 24.46 24.84
C ALA A 299 8.84 24.62 26.18
N ILE A 300 10.14 24.28 26.24
CA ILE A 300 10.92 24.36 27.49
C ILE A 300 10.93 25.79 28.06
N ARG A 301 10.83 26.81 27.21
CA ARG A 301 10.86 28.23 27.62
C ARG A 301 9.48 28.82 27.90
N ASN A 302 8.46 28.37 27.18
CA ASN A 302 7.17 29.07 27.11
C ASN A 302 6.00 28.27 27.70
N VAL A 303 6.19 26.97 27.96
CA VAL A 303 5.15 26.08 28.49
C VAL A 303 5.54 25.69 29.91
N ASP A 304 5.04 26.45 30.87
CA ASP A 304 5.18 26.16 32.31
C ASP A 304 4.17 25.11 32.78
N GLU A 305 4.15 24.83 34.09
CA GLU A 305 3.27 23.81 34.69
C GLU A 305 1.78 24.15 34.56
N TRP A 306 1.42 25.42 34.45
CA TRP A 306 0.04 25.90 34.41
C TRP A 306 -0.47 26.16 32.99
N HIS A 307 0.42 26.11 31.99
CA HIS A 307 0.08 26.33 30.60
C HIS A 307 -0.94 25.29 30.11
N VAL A 308 -2.02 25.73 29.46
CA VAL A 308 -3.13 24.86 29.02
C VAL A 308 -2.67 23.72 28.10
N LEU A 309 -1.64 23.98 27.28
CA LEU A 309 -1.05 22.97 26.39
C LEU A 309 -0.06 22.00 27.07
N ARG A 310 0.27 22.21 28.35
CA ARG A 310 1.27 21.40 29.07
C ARG A 310 1.03 19.88 28.98
N PRO A 311 -0.21 19.36 29.11
CA PRO A 311 -0.48 17.93 28.99
C PRO A 311 -0.21 17.34 27.59
N TYR A 312 -0.15 18.20 26.56
CA TYR A 312 -0.10 17.79 25.14
C TYR A 312 1.28 17.97 24.49
N VAL A 313 2.22 18.61 25.19
CA VAL A 313 3.55 18.95 24.66
C VAL A 313 4.57 17.83 24.84
N SER A 314 4.35 16.93 25.81
CA SER A 314 5.19 15.77 26.09
C SER A 314 4.34 14.59 26.56
N CYS A 315 3.57 14.00 25.64
CA CYS A 315 2.73 12.85 25.95
C CYS A 315 2.84 11.75 24.88
N SER A 316 2.38 10.55 25.26
CA SER A 316 2.33 9.38 24.40
C SER A 316 1.02 8.67 24.66
N ILE A 317 0.12 8.69 23.66
CA ILE A 317 -1.26 8.25 23.79
C ILE A 317 -1.55 7.20 22.71
N PRO A 318 -2.02 5.99 23.07
CA PRO A 318 -2.49 5.01 22.12
C PRO A 318 -3.65 5.54 21.29
N TYR A 319 -3.71 5.19 20.00
CA TYR A 319 -4.78 5.59 19.09
C TYR A 319 -6.18 5.34 19.65
N ASN A 320 -6.43 4.17 20.28
CA ASN A 320 -7.75 3.82 20.83
C ASN A 320 -8.24 4.80 21.91
N LYS A 321 -7.33 5.47 22.63
CA LYS A 321 -7.69 6.48 23.63
C LYS A 321 -7.96 7.86 23.02
N LEU A 322 -7.48 8.10 21.80
CA LEU A 322 -7.65 9.37 21.10
C LEU A 322 -8.86 9.41 20.18
N LYS A 323 -9.33 8.25 19.71
CA LYS A 323 -10.45 8.18 18.76
C LYS A 323 -11.71 8.90 19.27
N ASP A 324 -11.96 8.84 20.57
CA ASP A 324 -13.13 9.43 21.21
C ASP A 324 -12.81 10.72 22.00
N ASP A 325 -11.67 11.36 21.71
CA ASP A 325 -11.19 12.54 22.44
C ASP A 325 -10.76 13.68 21.49
N VAL A 326 -10.98 14.92 21.93
CA VAL A 326 -10.52 16.15 21.26
C VAL A 326 -9.04 16.45 21.50
N SER A 327 -8.37 15.68 22.38
CA SER A 327 -6.95 15.81 22.71
C SER A 327 -6.02 15.91 21.49
N ILE A 328 -6.32 15.23 20.38
CA ILE A 328 -5.51 15.32 19.15
C ILE A 328 -5.48 16.73 18.56
N LEU A 329 -6.56 17.51 18.67
CA LEU A 329 -6.62 18.89 18.20
C LEU A 329 -5.70 19.80 19.02
N TYR A 330 -5.65 19.61 20.35
CA TYR A 330 -4.74 20.35 21.22
C TYR A 330 -3.27 19.97 20.97
N MET A 331 -2.98 18.69 20.72
CA MET A 331 -1.64 18.24 20.33
C MET A 331 -1.20 18.86 19.00
N MET A 332 -2.10 18.94 18.03
CA MET A 332 -1.82 19.60 16.75
C MET A 332 -1.61 21.10 16.90
N TYR A 333 -2.47 21.78 17.67
CA TYR A 333 -2.29 23.21 17.95
C TYR A 333 -0.95 23.49 18.63
N ALA A 334 -0.56 22.67 19.62
CA ALA A 334 0.76 22.78 20.26
C ALA A 334 1.92 22.58 19.26
N ALA A 335 1.77 21.66 18.30
CA ALA A 335 2.75 21.45 17.25
C ALA A 335 2.83 22.64 16.27
N GLU A 336 1.70 23.22 15.89
CA GLU A 336 1.63 24.40 15.02
C GLU A 336 2.25 25.64 15.68
N GLN A 337 2.06 25.81 17.00
CA GLN A 337 2.74 26.85 17.77
C GLN A 337 4.26 26.57 17.95
N GLY A 338 4.76 25.46 17.42
CA GLY A 338 6.16 25.08 17.49
C GLY A 338 6.60 24.56 18.87
N TYR A 339 5.67 24.25 19.77
CA TYR A 339 5.97 23.75 21.11
C TYR A 339 6.32 22.27 21.13
N CYS A 340 5.78 21.46 20.22
CA CYS A 340 6.14 20.05 20.13
C CYS A 340 6.26 19.58 18.67
N LYS A 341 6.91 18.44 18.50
CA LYS A 341 6.84 17.64 17.28
C LYS A 341 5.81 16.53 17.51
N LEU A 342 4.73 16.55 16.74
CA LEU A 342 3.73 15.49 16.73
C LEU A 342 4.18 14.36 15.81
N THR A 343 4.27 13.14 16.34
CA THR A 343 4.57 11.92 15.59
C THR A 343 3.46 10.91 15.79
N ILE A 344 3.01 10.31 14.70
CA ILE A 344 2.09 9.17 14.71
C ILE A 344 2.87 8.02 14.09
N GLU A 345 3.00 6.92 14.80
CA GLU A 345 3.83 5.80 14.38
C GLU A 345 3.17 4.46 14.69
N HIS A 346 3.38 3.50 13.81
CA HIS A 346 3.10 2.10 14.13
C HIS A 346 4.23 1.56 14.99
N PHE A 347 3.91 0.68 15.94
CA PHE A 347 4.94 0.01 16.72
C PHE A 347 5.89 -0.78 15.82
N GLN A 348 7.19 -0.71 16.12
CA GLN A 348 8.21 -1.36 15.29
C GLN A 348 8.02 -2.87 15.19
N TYR A 349 7.54 -3.53 16.26
CA TYR A 349 7.26 -4.95 16.24
C TYR A 349 6.13 -5.32 15.26
N ARG A 350 5.14 -4.45 15.05
CA ARG A 350 4.05 -4.67 14.07
C ARG A 350 4.59 -4.66 12.65
N LYS A 351 5.46 -3.69 12.33
CA LYS A 351 6.14 -3.64 11.04
C LYS A 351 6.97 -4.90 10.81
N GLN A 352 7.72 -5.35 11.82
CA GLN A 352 8.53 -6.57 11.73
C GLN A 352 7.67 -7.83 11.56
N SER A 353 6.53 -7.93 12.27
CA SER A 353 5.57 -9.02 12.11
C SER A 353 5.02 -9.06 10.68
N ALA A 354 4.55 -7.93 10.16
CA ALA A 354 4.03 -7.83 8.79
C ALA A 354 5.08 -8.26 7.75
N VAL A 355 6.34 -7.83 7.92
CA VAL A 355 7.44 -8.25 7.04
C VAL A 355 7.67 -9.76 7.12
N ALA A 356 7.68 -10.34 8.32
CA ALA A 356 7.88 -11.78 8.50
C ALA A 356 6.75 -12.59 7.88
N GLU A 357 5.49 -12.21 8.12
CA GLU A 357 4.30 -12.89 7.59
C GLU A 357 4.26 -12.85 6.06
N ILE A 358 4.60 -11.72 5.44
CA ILE A 358 4.68 -11.62 3.97
C ILE A 358 5.90 -12.39 3.44
N ALA A 359 7.03 -12.38 4.14
CA ALA A 359 8.24 -13.07 3.70
C ALA A 359 8.07 -14.60 3.63
N VAL A 360 7.19 -15.20 4.44
CA VAL A 360 6.86 -16.64 4.36
C VAL A 360 6.29 -17.03 3.00
N PHE A 361 5.70 -16.12 2.23
CA PHE A 361 5.17 -16.45 0.90
C PHE A 361 6.21 -16.39 -0.22
N TYR A 362 7.17 -15.47 -0.09
CA TYR A 362 8.07 -15.10 -1.17
C TYR A 362 9.53 -15.50 -0.95
N CYS A 363 9.95 -15.76 0.28
CA CYS A 363 11.31 -16.12 0.61
C CYS A 363 11.41 -17.64 0.83
N VAL A 364 12.34 -18.29 0.13
CA VAL A 364 12.56 -19.73 0.25
C VAL A 364 13.01 -20.08 1.67
N SER A 365 13.89 -19.27 2.25
CA SER A 365 14.46 -19.48 3.57
C SER A 365 13.44 -19.46 4.72
N GLU A 366 12.29 -18.81 4.54
CA GLU A 366 11.31 -18.57 5.60
C GLU A 366 10.32 -19.71 5.80
N ALA A 367 10.05 -20.52 4.78
CA ALA A 367 9.20 -21.70 4.93
C ALA A 367 10.04 -22.94 5.22
N GLU A 368 9.73 -23.63 6.31
CA GLU A 368 10.49 -24.78 6.79
C GLU A 368 10.60 -25.91 5.76
N GLU A 369 9.50 -26.24 5.09
CA GLU A 369 9.47 -27.28 4.05
C GLU A 369 10.40 -26.93 2.89
N ARG A 370 10.44 -25.67 2.47
CA ARG A 370 11.31 -25.20 1.38
C ARG A 370 12.77 -25.13 1.81
N ARG A 371 13.04 -24.77 3.06
CA ARG A 371 14.39 -24.79 3.63
C ARG A 371 14.98 -26.21 3.59
N LYS A 372 14.18 -27.24 3.94
CA LYS A 372 14.60 -28.64 3.84
C LYS A 372 14.91 -29.07 2.41
N VAL A 373 14.12 -28.63 1.43
CA VAL A 373 14.41 -28.87 0.00
C VAL A 373 15.65 -28.10 -0.45
N LEU A 374 15.84 -26.87 0.01
CA LEU A 374 17.01 -26.05 -0.31
C LEU A 374 18.31 -26.66 0.23
N GLU A 375 18.27 -27.32 1.40
CA GLU A 375 19.41 -28.00 2.01
C GLU A 375 19.96 -29.16 1.18
N THR A 376 19.13 -29.78 0.31
CA THR A 376 19.57 -30.84 -0.59
C THR A 376 20.20 -30.32 -1.89
N ARG A 377 20.18 -29.00 -2.11
CA ARG A 377 20.70 -28.34 -3.32
C ARG A 377 22.20 -28.02 -3.25
N SER A 378 22.77 -27.75 -4.42
CA SER A 378 24.17 -27.35 -4.55
C SER A 378 24.49 -26.08 -3.72
N ALA A 379 25.75 -25.91 -3.34
CA ALA A 379 26.18 -24.71 -2.61
C ALA A 379 25.97 -23.42 -3.42
N GLU A 380 26.10 -23.49 -4.74
CA GLU A 380 25.90 -22.38 -5.68
C GLU A 380 24.42 -21.97 -5.75
N THR A 381 23.52 -22.94 -5.94
CA THR A 381 22.07 -22.75 -5.90
C THR A 381 21.63 -22.11 -4.59
N ARG A 382 22.16 -22.58 -3.45
CA ARG A 382 21.87 -22.03 -2.13
C ARG A 382 22.35 -20.58 -1.98
N ALA A 383 23.55 -20.25 -2.47
CA ALA A 383 24.09 -18.90 -2.41
C ALA A 383 23.29 -17.92 -3.29
N ALA A 384 22.87 -18.34 -4.48
CA ALA A 384 22.03 -17.53 -5.36
C ALA A 384 20.65 -17.25 -4.74
N ILE A 385 20.00 -18.28 -4.20
CA ILE A 385 18.69 -18.15 -3.54
C ILE A 385 18.79 -17.25 -2.30
N ALA A 386 19.85 -17.36 -1.50
CA ALA A 386 20.05 -16.49 -0.34
C ALA A 386 20.08 -15.01 -0.73
N LYS A 387 20.78 -14.66 -1.81
CA LYS A 387 20.81 -13.27 -2.33
C LYS A 387 19.45 -12.80 -2.83
N TRP A 388 18.70 -13.66 -3.52
CA TRP A 388 17.34 -13.36 -3.94
C TRP A 388 16.41 -13.12 -2.74
N ASP A 389 16.49 -13.96 -1.70
CA ASP A 389 15.70 -13.80 -0.48
C ASP A 389 16.09 -12.53 0.28
N GLU A 390 17.37 -12.15 0.31
CA GLU A 390 17.80 -10.85 0.87
C GLU A 390 17.18 -9.67 0.12
N LEU A 391 17.21 -9.70 -1.21
CA LEU A 391 16.57 -8.67 -2.04
C LEU A 391 15.06 -8.62 -1.82
N ARG A 392 14.38 -9.76 -1.80
CA ARG A 392 12.92 -9.84 -1.55
C ARG A 392 12.56 -9.31 -0.17
N LYS A 393 13.30 -9.66 0.88
CA LYS A 393 13.11 -9.12 2.23
C LYS A 393 13.31 -7.60 2.27
N ALA A 394 14.29 -7.08 1.53
CA ALA A 394 14.50 -5.64 1.43
C ALA A 394 13.32 -4.94 0.73
N VAL A 395 12.82 -5.49 -0.38
CA VAL A 395 11.62 -4.99 -1.07
C VAL A 395 10.39 -5.02 -0.16
N ILE A 396 10.14 -6.14 0.52
CA ILE A 396 8.99 -6.30 1.43
C ILE A 396 9.07 -5.28 2.57
N ARG A 397 10.25 -5.09 3.17
CA ARG A 397 10.45 -4.12 4.25
C ARG A 397 10.14 -2.69 3.80
N GLU A 398 10.70 -2.28 2.67
CA GLU A 398 10.47 -0.94 2.13
C GLU A 398 8.99 -0.75 1.71
N THR A 399 8.35 -1.79 1.18
CA THR A 399 6.91 -1.79 0.86
C THR A 399 6.08 -1.58 2.12
N VAL A 400 6.35 -2.33 3.19
CA VAL A 400 5.66 -2.20 4.47
C VAL A 400 5.89 -0.80 5.06
N ASP A 401 7.10 -0.26 5.00
CA ASP A 401 7.38 1.10 5.48
C ASP A 401 6.64 2.17 4.67
N GLN A 402 6.59 2.03 3.34
CA GLN A 402 5.87 2.95 2.47
C GLN A 402 4.36 2.91 2.75
N VAL A 403 3.77 1.72 2.90
CA VAL A 403 2.34 1.57 3.23
C VAL A 403 2.07 2.06 4.66
N ALA A 404 2.92 1.76 5.64
CA ALA A 404 2.78 2.22 7.01
C ALA A 404 2.78 3.76 7.10
N SER A 405 3.64 4.44 6.33
CA SER A 405 3.66 5.91 6.26
C SER A 405 2.36 6.48 5.69
N ARG A 406 1.72 5.77 4.75
CA ARG A 406 0.42 6.18 4.20
C ARG A 406 -0.68 5.98 5.23
N CYS A 407 -0.75 4.80 5.85
CA CYS A 407 -1.70 4.50 6.92
C CYS A 407 -1.61 5.54 8.05
N VAL A 408 -0.40 5.95 8.46
CA VAL A 408 -0.19 7.02 9.45
C VAL A 408 -0.87 8.33 9.04
N SER A 409 -0.76 8.72 7.77
CA SER A 409 -1.38 9.95 7.26
C SER A 409 -2.90 9.84 7.25
N GLU A 410 -3.43 8.68 6.84
CA GLU A 410 -4.87 8.37 6.83
C GLU A 410 -5.45 8.38 8.25
N ILE A 411 -4.75 7.77 9.22
CA ILE A 411 -5.12 7.78 10.64
C ILE A 411 -5.13 9.21 11.20
N ARG A 412 -4.14 10.02 10.82
CA ARG A 412 -4.10 11.43 11.25
C ARG A 412 -5.33 12.18 10.77
N GLU A 413 -5.67 12.06 9.49
CA GLU A 413 -6.85 12.71 8.90
C GLU A 413 -8.15 12.19 9.53
N GLN A 414 -8.23 10.90 9.85
CA GLN A 414 -9.35 10.32 10.56
C GLN A 414 -9.50 10.90 11.97
N LEU A 415 -8.44 10.92 12.78
CA LEU A 415 -8.46 11.49 14.13
C LEU A 415 -8.88 12.96 14.14
N ILE A 416 -8.42 13.75 13.16
CA ILE A 416 -8.80 15.17 13.04
C ILE A 416 -10.30 15.29 12.77
N ARG A 417 -10.82 14.49 11.83
CA ARG A 417 -12.24 14.49 11.48
C ARG A 417 -13.10 14.10 12.67
N ASP A 418 -12.77 12.99 13.32
CA ASP A 418 -13.50 12.49 14.50
C ASP A 418 -13.52 13.52 15.62
N ALA A 419 -12.36 14.10 15.96
CA ALA A 419 -12.27 15.13 16.98
C ALA A 419 -13.04 16.41 16.63
N THR A 420 -13.08 16.80 15.35
CA THR A 420 -13.84 17.96 14.88
C THR A 420 -15.34 17.73 14.99
N VAL A 421 -15.82 16.54 14.65
CA VAL A 421 -17.23 16.14 14.81
C VAL A 421 -17.62 16.14 16.29
N LEU A 422 -16.77 15.58 17.15
CA LEU A 422 -16.98 15.59 18.60
C LEU A 422 -17.09 17.03 19.14
N LEU A 423 -16.24 17.93 18.67
CA LEU A 423 -16.26 19.34 19.09
C LEU A 423 -17.52 20.08 18.62
N LYS A 424 -18.05 19.77 17.42
CA LYS A 424 -19.33 20.33 16.94
C LYS A 424 -20.55 19.79 17.70
N SER A 425 -20.44 18.58 18.24
CA SER A 425 -21.54 17.91 18.95
C SER A 425 -21.67 18.29 20.43
N LYS A 426 -20.65 18.96 20.98
CA LYS A 426 -20.65 19.55 22.33
C LYS A 426 -21.04 21.02 22.24
#